data_AF-A0A0S9QLN0-F1
#
_entry.id   AF-A0A0S9QLN0-F1
#
_cell.length_a   1.000
_cell.length_b   1.000
_cell.length_c   1.000
_cell.angle_alpha   90.00
_cell.angle_beta   90.00
_cell.angle_gamma   90.00
#
_symmetry.space_group_name_H-M   'P 1'
#
loop_
_entity.id
_entity.type
_entity.pdbx_description
1 polymer ?
#
loop_
_entity_poly.entity_id
_entity_poly.type
_entity_poly.pdbx_seq_one_letter_code
_entity_poly.pdbx_strand_id
1 'polypeptide(L)'
;MTQASVLVVVPTTGGPLVLRGLTARPGMPTSAAFAVGDYRPLPWSGDYARLAAEGGPLSRLPGITAGPYELRLSGSFDAGRSWEVPVCLAHGLVARGFRLTPEPSEADLVVWATGAVDLDLAVLAADYALLDKIERSRDLMTEAARADLYVLLPSGPEAAQAERIFRALPRARPSAILPSASIPAALAALVRGTLPTVATAGRRRRAPPAVAAGLVIATALVAILMALDGHPTKERPEAPPALAEVDAVKARPATLPDGGAPPPGVEVEELVAPAGSSCRRVAFGADPPERRAVPSEASGRLRASRLASDLCGLAFRLVRPGARLAVDPALAAAALPPVRLPDGAQAYFLREGSRQNLVYVVQALSEAGVPSASDRLEHALRR
;
A
#
# COMPACT_ATOMS: atom_id res chain seq x y z
N MET A 1 -15.59 13.64 -30.06
CA MET A 1 -16.02 12.51 -29.21
C MET A 1 -15.32 12.67 -27.87
N THR A 2 -16.05 12.64 -26.75
CA THR A 2 -15.46 12.74 -25.41
C THR A 2 -14.60 11.51 -25.14
N GLN A 3 -13.43 11.73 -24.55
CA GLN A 3 -12.50 10.69 -24.17
C GLN A 3 -13.09 9.86 -23.01
N ALA A 4 -13.20 8.54 -23.16
CA ALA A 4 -13.73 7.66 -22.13
C ALA A 4 -12.83 7.68 -20.88
N SER A 5 -13.47 7.74 -19.72
CA SER A 5 -12.84 7.87 -18.40
C SER A 5 -12.71 6.50 -17.74
N VAL A 6 -11.50 6.14 -17.29
CA VAL A 6 -11.23 4.84 -16.68
C VAL A 6 -10.70 4.98 -15.26
N LEU A 7 -11.31 4.25 -14.33
CA LEU A 7 -10.80 4.01 -13.00
C LEU A 7 -9.96 2.72 -13.02
N VAL A 8 -8.64 2.82 -12.83
CA VAL A 8 -7.78 1.63 -12.74
C VAL A 8 -7.48 1.35 -11.27
N VAL A 9 -7.92 0.18 -10.82
CA VAL A 9 -7.79 -0.29 -9.44
C VAL A 9 -6.60 -1.24 -9.32
N VAL A 10 -5.72 -0.93 -8.38
CA VAL A 10 -4.60 -1.77 -7.92
C VAL A 10 -5.01 -2.38 -6.58
N PRO A 11 -5.59 -3.59 -6.55
CA PRO A 11 -5.99 -4.21 -5.31
C PRO A 11 -4.78 -4.67 -4.51
N THR A 12 -4.75 -4.33 -3.23
CA THR A 12 -3.74 -4.78 -2.27
C THR A 12 -4.41 -5.42 -1.05
N THR A 13 -3.66 -6.19 -0.29
CA THR A 13 -4.11 -6.72 1.01
C THR A 13 -4.31 -5.61 2.06
N GLY A 14 -3.73 -4.44 1.85
CA GLY A 14 -3.98 -3.23 2.65
C GLY A 14 -5.22 -2.43 2.20
N GLY A 15 -5.92 -2.88 1.16
CA GLY A 15 -7.03 -2.15 0.53
C GLY A 15 -6.75 -1.77 -0.93
N PRO A 16 -7.78 -1.44 -1.72
CA PRO A 16 -7.60 -1.05 -3.11
C PRO A 16 -6.95 0.34 -3.20
N LEU A 17 -5.98 0.46 -4.12
CA LEU A 17 -5.44 1.74 -4.54
C LEU A 17 -5.96 2.08 -5.94
N VAL A 18 -5.96 3.36 -6.27
CA VAL A 18 -6.41 3.88 -7.57
C VAL A 18 -5.23 4.56 -8.26
N LEU A 19 -5.03 4.29 -9.56
CA LEU A 19 -4.17 5.13 -10.38
C LEU A 19 -4.84 6.49 -10.60
N ARG A 20 -4.24 7.51 -9.99
CA ARG A 20 -4.70 8.90 -10.05
C ARG A 20 -4.16 9.62 -11.28
N GLY A 21 -2.98 9.23 -11.74
CA GLY A 21 -2.32 9.88 -12.88
C GLY A 21 -1.21 9.04 -13.47
N LEU A 22 -1.03 9.18 -14.77
CA LEU A 22 0.06 8.58 -15.53
C LEU A 22 0.46 9.58 -16.61
N THR A 23 1.66 10.13 -16.51
CA THR A 23 2.08 11.25 -17.36
C THR A 23 3.51 11.04 -17.82
N ALA A 24 3.76 11.20 -19.12
CA ALA A 24 5.12 11.24 -19.64
C ALA A 24 5.82 12.49 -19.11
N ARG A 25 7.04 12.33 -18.59
CA ARG A 25 7.83 13.39 -17.96
C ARG A 25 9.26 13.41 -18.48
N PRO A 26 9.51 13.84 -19.74
CA PRO A 26 10.85 13.78 -20.36
C PRO A 26 11.99 14.43 -19.56
N GLY A 27 11.67 15.36 -18.64
CA GLY A 27 12.66 15.98 -17.75
C GLY A 27 13.07 15.15 -16.51
N MET A 28 12.46 13.98 -16.28
CA MET A 28 12.84 13.08 -15.19
C MET A 28 14.01 12.17 -15.61
N PRO A 29 14.91 11.79 -14.70
CA PRO A 29 16.01 10.89 -15.04
C PRO A 29 15.53 9.46 -15.36
N THR A 30 14.45 9.01 -14.71
CA THR A 30 13.82 7.71 -14.95
C THR A 30 12.35 7.75 -14.52
N SER A 31 11.56 6.77 -14.96
CA SER A 31 10.16 6.66 -14.53
C SER A 31 10.08 6.43 -13.02
N ALA A 32 9.12 7.06 -12.36
CA ALA A 32 8.91 6.86 -10.93
C ALA A 32 7.43 6.87 -10.54
N ALA A 33 7.14 6.14 -9.48
CA ALA A 33 5.82 6.03 -8.90
C ALA A 33 5.75 6.73 -7.55
N PHE A 34 4.65 7.44 -7.29
CA PHE A 34 4.47 8.25 -6.09
C PHE A 34 3.07 8.06 -5.52
N ALA A 35 2.93 8.16 -4.20
CA ALA A 35 1.64 8.40 -3.59
C ALA A 35 1.19 9.84 -3.88
N VAL A 36 -0.13 10.08 -3.89
CA VAL A 36 -0.68 11.44 -3.92
C VAL A 36 -0.23 12.19 -2.67
N GLY A 37 0.20 13.44 -2.87
CA GLY A 37 0.67 14.31 -1.79
C GLY A 37 2.10 14.04 -1.32
N ASP A 38 2.81 13.04 -1.88
CA ASP A 38 4.21 12.77 -1.56
C ASP A 38 5.09 12.96 -2.82
N TYR A 39 6.27 13.54 -2.64
CA TYR A 39 7.27 13.70 -3.70
C TYR A 39 8.33 12.60 -3.69
N ARG A 40 8.37 11.76 -2.65
CA ARG A 40 9.33 10.67 -2.53
C ARG A 40 8.82 9.46 -3.32
N PRO A 41 9.67 8.82 -4.14
CA PRO A 41 9.26 7.62 -4.87
C PRO A 41 8.83 6.50 -3.92
N LEU A 42 7.83 5.73 -4.35
CA LEU A 42 7.39 4.53 -3.65
C LEU A 42 8.52 3.47 -3.63
N PRO A 43 8.55 2.55 -2.65
CA PRO A 43 9.63 1.57 -2.52
C PRO A 43 9.88 0.72 -3.77
N TRP A 44 8.84 0.39 -4.53
CA TRP A 44 8.91 -0.38 -5.78
C TRP A 44 9.11 0.49 -7.04
N SER A 45 9.32 1.80 -6.88
CA SER A 45 9.49 2.73 -8.00
C SER A 45 10.68 2.35 -8.89
N GLY A 46 11.73 1.73 -8.35
CA GLY A 46 12.85 1.23 -9.14
C GLY A 46 12.48 0.07 -10.06
N ASP A 47 11.50 -0.76 -9.66
CA ASP A 47 10.98 -1.84 -10.49
C ASP A 47 10.10 -1.28 -11.61
N TYR A 48 9.29 -0.27 -11.29
CA TYR A 48 8.54 0.48 -12.28
C TYR A 48 9.43 1.21 -13.29
N ALA A 49 10.54 1.80 -12.83
CA ALA A 49 11.55 2.39 -13.69
C ALA A 49 12.05 1.39 -14.75
N ARG A 50 12.36 0.15 -14.35
CA ARG A 50 12.80 -0.90 -15.27
C ARG A 50 11.69 -1.39 -16.19
N LEU A 51 10.46 -1.49 -15.68
CA LEU A 51 9.27 -1.86 -16.46
C LEU A 51 9.01 -0.87 -17.61
N ALA A 52 9.17 0.43 -17.32
CA ALA A 52 8.88 1.55 -18.21
C ALA A 52 10.09 2.13 -18.94
N ALA A 53 11.29 1.58 -18.73
CA ALA A 53 12.50 2.03 -19.40
C ALA A 53 12.39 1.85 -20.93
N GLU A 54 13.20 2.61 -21.66
CA GLU A 54 13.40 2.35 -23.09
C GLU A 54 13.93 0.92 -23.29
N GLY A 55 13.28 0.14 -24.16
CA GLY A 55 13.54 -1.29 -24.34
C GLY A 55 13.02 -2.20 -23.22
N GLY A 56 12.41 -1.65 -22.16
CA GLY A 56 11.74 -2.38 -21.09
C GLY A 56 10.46 -3.08 -21.56
N PRO A 57 9.81 -3.90 -20.72
CA PRO A 57 8.61 -4.65 -21.11
C PRO A 57 7.50 -3.77 -21.71
N LEU A 58 7.26 -2.57 -21.18
CA LEU A 58 6.22 -1.66 -21.70
C LEU A 58 6.47 -1.19 -23.13
N SER A 59 7.72 -1.16 -23.61
CA SER A 59 8.01 -0.75 -24.99
C SER A 59 7.47 -1.72 -26.04
N ARG A 60 7.04 -2.93 -25.63
CA ARG A 60 6.37 -3.91 -26.49
C ARG A 60 4.89 -3.57 -26.74
N LEU A 61 4.30 -2.67 -25.96
CA LEU A 61 2.92 -2.25 -26.16
C LEU A 61 2.84 -1.13 -27.22
N PRO A 62 1.94 -1.25 -28.21
CA PRO A 62 1.82 -0.25 -29.26
C PRO A 62 1.25 1.06 -28.70
N GLY A 63 1.82 2.17 -29.15
CA GLY A 63 1.38 3.53 -28.82
C GLY A 63 1.95 4.12 -27.53
N ILE A 64 2.76 3.36 -26.78
CA ILE A 64 3.48 3.89 -25.61
C ILE A 64 4.56 4.86 -26.08
N THR A 65 4.57 6.06 -25.50
CA THR A 65 5.61 7.07 -25.76
C THR A 65 6.92 6.63 -25.10
N ALA A 66 8.03 6.70 -25.81
CA ALA A 66 9.33 6.46 -25.21
C ALA A 66 9.65 7.55 -24.17
N GLY A 67 10.25 7.15 -23.06
CA GLY A 67 10.76 8.06 -22.05
C GLY A 67 10.21 7.81 -20.65
N PRO A 68 10.69 8.60 -19.68
CA PRO A 68 10.31 8.48 -18.28
C PRO A 68 8.85 8.89 -18.04
N TYR A 69 8.21 8.22 -17.10
CA TYR A 69 6.83 8.43 -16.69
C TYR A 69 6.72 8.72 -15.20
N GLU A 70 5.81 9.63 -14.84
CA GLU A 70 5.33 9.82 -13.48
C GLU A 70 4.01 9.06 -13.31
N LEU A 71 4.01 8.10 -12.39
CA LEU A 71 2.84 7.34 -11.97
C LEU A 71 2.38 7.83 -10.59
N ARG A 72 1.10 8.16 -10.46
CA ARG A 72 0.49 8.63 -9.20
C ARG A 72 -0.58 7.66 -8.72
N LEU A 73 -0.50 7.26 -7.46
CA LEU A 73 -1.45 6.36 -6.80
C LEU A 73 -2.14 7.05 -5.62
N SER A 74 -3.36 6.63 -5.29
CA SER A 74 -4.12 7.17 -4.16
C SER A 74 -3.46 6.94 -2.79
N GLY A 75 -2.49 6.03 -2.70
CA GLY A 75 -1.74 5.73 -1.48
C GLY A 75 -0.47 4.96 -1.78
N SER A 76 0.16 4.45 -0.71
CA SER A 76 1.42 3.69 -0.78
C SER A 76 1.23 2.23 -0.39
N PHE A 77 2.06 1.35 -0.94
CA PHE A 77 2.29 -0.01 -0.45
C PHE A 77 3.78 -0.35 -0.66
N ASP A 78 4.33 -1.26 0.15
CA ASP A 78 5.79 -1.44 0.21
C ASP A 78 6.33 -2.53 -0.71
N ALA A 79 5.54 -3.57 -0.95
CA ALA A 79 6.07 -4.80 -1.54
C ALA A 79 5.04 -5.54 -2.38
N GLY A 80 5.55 -6.47 -3.17
CA GLY A 80 4.76 -7.29 -4.07
C GLY A 80 4.77 -6.74 -5.50
N ARG A 81 4.53 -7.65 -6.44
CA ARG A 81 4.54 -7.38 -7.87
C ARG A 81 3.13 -7.32 -8.47
N SER A 82 2.10 -7.41 -7.62
CA SER A 82 0.69 -7.47 -8.06
C SER A 82 0.18 -6.19 -8.72
N TRP A 83 0.96 -5.11 -8.66
CA TRP A 83 0.69 -3.83 -9.32
C TRP A 83 1.09 -3.79 -10.78
N GLU A 84 1.96 -4.71 -11.24
CA GLU A 84 2.52 -4.63 -12.59
C GLU A 84 1.43 -4.78 -13.66
N VAL A 85 0.52 -5.73 -13.49
CA VAL A 85 -0.61 -5.92 -14.42
C VAL A 85 -1.49 -4.67 -14.55
N PRO A 86 -2.09 -4.12 -13.47
CA PRO A 86 -2.95 -2.93 -13.60
C PRO A 86 -2.19 -1.71 -14.14
N VAL A 87 -0.90 -1.55 -13.80
CA VAL A 87 -0.07 -0.47 -14.37
C VAL A 87 0.17 -0.68 -15.87
N CYS A 88 0.50 -1.88 -16.31
CA CYS A 88 0.65 -2.20 -17.74
C CYS A 88 -0.64 -1.95 -18.53
N LEU A 89 -1.80 -2.32 -17.96
CA LEU A 89 -3.10 -2.02 -18.56
C LEU A 89 -3.33 -0.50 -18.63
N ALA A 90 -3.05 0.25 -17.57
CA ALA A 90 -3.21 1.70 -17.56
C ALA A 90 -2.37 2.39 -18.63
N HIS A 91 -1.11 1.99 -18.80
CA HIS A 91 -0.23 2.44 -19.87
C HIS A 91 -0.85 2.22 -21.24
N GLY A 92 -1.29 0.98 -21.51
CA GLY A 92 -1.92 0.63 -22.78
C GLY A 92 -3.22 1.39 -23.06
N LEU A 93 -4.01 1.68 -22.03
CA LEU A 93 -5.25 2.45 -22.14
C LEU A 93 -4.97 3.93 -22.40
N VAL A 94 -4.05 4.55 -21.66
CA VAL A 94 -3.67 5.95 -21.89
C VAL A 94 -3.10 6.15 -23.30
N ALA A 95 -2.26 5.22 -23.79
CA ALA A 95 -1.76 5.25 -25.17
C ALA A 95 -2.85 5.13 -26.24
N ARG A 96 -4.01 4.57 -25.90
CA ARG A 96 -5.18 4.47 -26.79
C ARG A 96 -6.16 5.62 -26.60
N GLY A 97 -5.77 6.63 -25.82
CA GLY A 97 -6.59 7.79 -25.57
C GLY A 97 -7.70 7.53 -24.55
N PHE A 98 -7.51 6.71 -23.52
CA PHE A 98 -8.39 6.73 -22.34
C PHE A 98 -7.90 7.75 -21.32
N ARG A 99 -8.82 8.43 -20.62
CA ARG A 99 -8.48 9.37 -19.55
C ARG A 99 -8.56 8.64 -18.21
N LEU A 100 -7.48 8.64 -17.43
CA LEU A 100 -7.56 8.14 -16.05
C LEU A 100 -8.46 9.07 -15.21
N THR A 101 -9.38 8.49 -14.44
CA THR A 101 -10.15 9.23 -13.43
C THR A 101 -9.87 8.66 -12.04
N PRO A 102 -9.64 9.52 -11.03
CA PRO A 102 -9.49 9.10 -9.65
C PRO A 102 -10.83 8.91 -8.92
N GLU A 103 -11.94 9.33 -9.53
CA GLU A 103 -13.28 9.41 -8.93
C GLU A 103 -14.15 8.25 -9.41
N PRO A 104 -14.55 7.31 -8.53
CA PRO A 104 -15.35 6.15 -8.91
C PRO A 104 -16.67 6.48 -9.60
N SER A 105 -17.32 7.57 -9.18
CA SER A 105 -18.62 7.98 -9.72
C SER A 105 -18.56 8.61 -11.12
N GLU A 106 -17.38 9.06 -11.55
CA GLU A 106 -17.13 9.67 -12.87
C GLU A 106 -16.60 8.67 -13.91
N ALA A 107 -16.37 7.42 -13.51
CA ALA A 107 -15.78 6.40 -14.38
C ALA A 107 -16.80 5.87 -15.40
N ASP A 108 -16.43 5.86 -16.68
CA ASP A 108 -17.17 5.14 -17.72
C ASP A 108 -16.88 3.63 -17.62
N LEU A 109 -15.63 3.28 -17.25
CA LEU A 109 -15.21 1.91 -16.99
C LEU A 109 -14.30 1.79 -15.77
N VAL A 110 -14.34 0.61 -15.15
CA VAL A 110 -13.46 0.21 -14.06
C VAL A 110 -12.61 -0.97 -14.52
N VAL A 111 -11.30 -0.87 -14.32
CA VAL A 111 -10.38 -1.98 -14.49
C VAL A 111 -9.93 -2.44 -13.12
N TRP A 112 -10.40 -3.61 -12.69
CA TRP A 112 -9.89 -4.29 -11.51
C TRP A 112 -8.93 -5.38 -11.96
N ALA A 113 -7.63 -5.22 -11.68
CA ALA A 113 -6.64 -6.18 -12.13
C ALA A 113 -5.53 -6.33 -11.11
N THR A 114 -5.01 -7.55 -10.99
CA THR A 114 -3.86 -7.88 -10.13
C THR A 114 -2.94 -8.79 -10.91
N GLY A 115 -1.66 -8.81 -10.54
CA GLY A 115 -0.70 -9.78 -11.05
C GLY A 115 0.66 -9.17 -11.34
N ALA A 116 1.65 -10.05 -11.48
CA ALA A 116 2.98 -9.74 -12.00
C ALA A 116 3.09 -10.13 -13.47
N VAL A 117 4.05 -9.54 -14.17
CA VAL A 117 4.35 -9.87 -15.57
C VAL A 117 5.80 -10.32 -15.74
N ASP A 118 6.08 -11.06 -16.81
CA ASP A 118 7.46 -11.28 -17.26
C ASP A 118 7.92 -10.22 -18.28
N LEU A 119 9.07 -10.45 -18.89
CA LEU A 119 9.65 -9.55 -19.88
C LEU A 119 8.80 -9.41 -21.15
N ASP A 120 7.97 -10.40 -21.46
CA ASP A 120 7.12 -10.43 -22.66
C ASP A 120 5.67 -10.05 -22.33
N LEU A 121 5.44 -9.50 -21.14
CA LEU A 121 4.13 -9.10 -20.64
C LEU A 121 3.14 -10.28 -20.54
N ALA A 122 3.64 -11.51 -20.37
CA ALA A 122 2.82 -12.63 -19.95
C ALA A 122 2.50 -12.47 -18.46
N VAL A 123 1.26 -12.76 -18.06
CA VAL A 123 0.85 -12.64 -16.67
C VAL A 123 1.27 -13.90 -15.91
N LEU A 124 1.98 -13.71 -14.80
CA LEU A 124 2.53 -14.81 -14.02
C LEU A 124 1.47 -15.44 -13.12
N ALA A 125 1.38 -16.77 -13.16
CA ALA A 125 0.55 -17.54 -12.24
C ALA A 125 1.15 -17.51 -10.82
N ALA A 126 0.33 -17.24 -9.82
CA ALA A 126 0.73 -17.23 -8.41
C ALA A 126 -0.49 -17.22 -7.50
N ASP A 127 -0.26 -17.38 -6.20
CA ASP A 127 -1.26 -17.03 -5.20
C ASP A 127 -1.22 -15.51 -4.94
N TYR A 128 -2.29 -14.81 -5.32
CA TYR A 128 -2.41 -13.36 -5.22
C TYR A 128 -3.38 -12.91 -4.13
N ALA A 129 -3.90 -13.82 -3.29
CA ALA A 129 -4.95 -13.52 -2.31
C ALA A 129 -6.13 -12.76 -2.94
N LEU A 130 -6.67 -13.31 -4.03
CA LEU A 130 -7.74 -12.71 -4.82
C LEU A 130 -8.99 -12.49 -3.98
N LEU A 131 -9.37 -13.44 -3.12
CA LEU A 131 -10.60 -13.33 -2.33
C LEU A 131 -10.52 -12.20 -1.30
N ASP A 132 -9.39 -12.07 -0.60
CA ASP A 132 -9.15 -10.98 0.35
C ASP A 132 -9.14 -9.61 -0.36
N LYS A 133 -8.49 -9.54 -1.53
CA LYS A 133 -8.49 -8.34 -2.38
C LYS A 133 -9.88 -7.95 -2.87
N ILE A 134 -10.73 -8.92 -3.21
CA ILE A 134 -12.11 -8.68 -3.62
C ILE A 134 -12.92 -8.13 -2.46
N GLU A 135 -12.82 -8.75 -1.29
CA GLU A 135 -13.51 -8.31 -0.07
C GLU A 135 -13.18 -6.85 0.26
N ARG A 136 -11.89 -6.51 0.25
CA ARG A 136 -11.42 -5.15 0.53
C ARG A 136 -11.78 -4.14 -0.56
N SER A 137 -12.16 -4.58 -1.75
CA SER A 137 -12.54 -3.70 -2.85
C SER A 137 -14.04 -3.41 -2.91
N ARG A 138 -14.87 -4.00 -2.03
CA ARG A 138 -16.33 -3.92 -2.11
C ARG A 138 -16.89 -2.51 -2.14
N ASP A 139 -16.41 -1.64 -1.26
CA ASP A 139 -16.92 -0.26 -1.15
C ASP A 139 -16.63 0.51 -2.43
N LEU A 140 -15.39 0.44 -2.93
CA LEU A 140 -14.99 1.07 -4.18
C LEU A 140 -15.77 0.51 -5.39
N MET A 141 -16.03 -0.81 -5.43
CA MET A 141 -16.86 -1.41 -6.49
C MET A 141 -18.32 -0.97 -6.42
N THR A 142 -18.84 -0.69 -5.22
CA THR A 142 -20.19 -0.19 -4.99
C THR A 142 -20.32 1.27 -5.44
N GLU A 143 -19.35 2.11 -5.10
CA GLU A 143 -19.31 3.51 -5.54
C GLU A 143 -19.23 3.61 -7.08
N ALA A 144 -18.46 2.73 -7.71
CA ALA A 144 -18.33 2.67 -9.16
C ALA A 144 -19.44 1.88 -9.86
N ALA A 145 -20.56 1.50 -9.21
CA ALA A 145 -21.54 0.52 -9.71
C ALA A 145 -22.11 0.79 -11.11
N ARG A 146 -22.10 2.05 -11.55
CA ARG A 146 -22.61 2.49 -12.87
C ARG A 146 -21.65 2.23 -14.02
N ALA A 147 -20.36 2.08 -13.72
CA ALA A 147 -19.31 1.87 -14.71
C ALA A 147 -19.25 0.40 -15.16
N ASP A 148 -18.84 0.19 -16.41
CA ASP A 148 -18.57 -1.15 -16.95
C ASP A 148 -17.33 -1.74 -16.26
N LEU A 149 -17.46 -2.94 -15.69
CA LEU A 149 -16.39 -3.56 -14.91
C LEU A 149 -15.63 -4.60 -15.74
N TYR A 150 -14.34 -4.36 -15.92
CA TYR A 150 -13.39 -5.29 -16.53
C TYR A 150 -12.45 -5.85 -15.47
N VAL A 151 -12.30 -7.17 -15.44
CA VAL A 151 -11.56 -7.87 -14.40
C VAL A 151 -10.48 -8.75 -15.02
N LEU A 152 -9.22 -8.59 -14.59
CA LEU A 152 -8.15 -9.53 -14.92
C LEU A 152 -7.73 -10.30 -13.68
N LEU A 153 -7.93 -11.61 -13.72
CA LEU A 153 -7.57 -12.55 -12.66
C LEU A 153 -6.41 -13.44 -13.14
N PRO A 154 -5.21 -13.35 -12.55
CA PRO A 154 -4.14 -14.29 -12.83
C PRO A 154 -4.55 -15.72 -12.52
N SER A 155 -3.99 -16.67 -13.25
CA SER A 155 -4.12 -18.10 -12.91
C SER A 155 -3.58 -18.35 -11.51
N GLY A 156 -4.32 -19.12 -10.70
CA GLY A 156 -3.99 -19.39 -9.31
C GLY A 156 -5.11 -20.14 -8.60
N PRO A 157 -4.89 -20.54 -7.33
CA PRO A 157 -5.84 -21.37 -6.58
C PRO A 157 -7.23 -20.74 -6.42
N GLU A 158 -7.29 -19.42 -6.31
CA GLU A 158 -8.54 -18.68 -6.07
C GLU A 158 -9.21 -18.17 -7.35
N ALA A 159 -8.60 -18.33 -8.52
CA ALA A 159 -9.02 -17.67 -9.76
C ALA A 159 -10.47 -18.00 -10.15
N ALA A 160 -10.83 -19.29 -10.12
CA ALA A 160 -12.18 -19.74 -10.47
C ALA A 160 -13.24 -19.24 -9.49
N GLN A 161 -12.91 -19.11 -8.20
CA GLN A 161 -13.84 -18.57 -7.19
C GLN A 161 -13.98 -17.06 -7.31
N ALA A 162 -12.88 -16.35 -7.49
CA ALA A 162 -12.85 -14.91 -7.77
C ALA A 162 -13.71 -14.57 -9.00
N GLU A 163 -13.59 -15.34 -10.08
CA GLU A 163 -14.41 -15.16 -11.28
C GLU A 163 -15.90 -15.30 -10.98
N ARG A 164 -16.31 -16.34 -10.24
CA ARG A 164 -17.72 -16.52 -9.85
C ARG A 164 -18.24 -15.32 -9.05
N ILE A 165 -17.44 -14.79 -8.13
CA ILE A 165 -17.82 -13.60 -7.34
C ILE A 165 -18.04 -12.40 -8.26
N PHE A 166 -17.09 -12.10 -9.15
CA PHE A 166 -17.22 -10.96 -10.07
C PHE A 166 -18.39 -11.10 -11.04
N ARG A 167 -18.69 -12.31 -11.52
CA ARG A 167 -19.85 -12.56 -12.38
C ARG A 167 -21.18 -12.43 -11.64
N ALA A 168 -21.20 -12.68 -10.33
CA ALA A 168 -22.40 -12.57 -9.49
C ALA A 168 -22.64 -11.14 -8.94
N LEU A 169 -21.72 -10.20 -9.16
CA LEU A 169 -21.90 -8.83 -8.69
C LEU A 169 -23.12 -8.17 -9.35
N PRO A 170 -24.03 -7.54 -8.58
CA PRO A 170 -25.18 -6.85 -9.13
C PRO A 170 -24.73 -5.56 -9.81
N ARG A 171 -24.75 -5.54 -11.15
CA ARG A 171 -24.35 -4.39 -11.98
C ARG A 171 -25.28 -4.22 -13.18
N ALA A 172 -25.32 -3.01 -13.75
CA ALA A 172 -26.13 -2.71 -14.92
C ALA A 172 -25.71 -3.52 -16.16
N ARG A 173 -24.40 -3.78 -16.30
CA ARG A 173 -23.84 -4.72 -17.27
C ARG A 173 -23.01 -5.78 -16.54
N PRO A 174 -23.06 -7.06 -16.96
CA PRO A 174 -22.23 -8.10 -16.36
C PRO A 174 -20.74 -7.77 -16.44
N SER A 175 -20.00 -8.10 -15.38
CA SER A 175 -18.54 -7.96 -15.34
C SER A 175 -17.88 -8.76 -16.48
N ALA A 176 -16.98 -8.11 -17.21
CA ALA A 176 -16.21 -8.74 -18.28
C ALA A 176 -14.89 -9.29 -17.73
N ILE A 177 -14.71 -10.61 -17.78
CA ILE A 177 -13.45 -11.27 -17.42
C ILE A 177 -12.50 -11.20 -18.61
N LEU A 178 -11.35 -10.56 -18.42
CA LEU A 178 -10.32 -10.38 -19.43
C LEU A 178 -9.44 -11.64 -19.56
N PRO A 179 -8.90 -11.92 -20.77
CA PRO A 179 -7.87 -12.95 -20.93
C PRO A 179 -6.68 -12.70 -20.00
N SER A 180 -6.31 -13.70 -19.21
CA SER A 180 -5.25 -13.59 -18.21
C SER A 180 -3.90 -14.11 -18.69
N ALA A 181 -3.74 -14.49 -19.95
CA ALA A 181 -2.46 -15.01 -20.46
C ALA A 181 -1.41 -13.90 -20.64
N SER A 182 -1.80 -12.73 -21.15
CA SER A 182 -0.88 -11.62 -21.42
C SER A 182 -1.57 -10.26 -21.45
N ILE A 183 -0.82 -9.20 -21.19
CA ILE A 183 -1.31 -7.82 -21.24
C ILE A 183 -1.83 -7.44 -22.63
N PRO A 184 -1.16 -7.74 -23.76
CA PRO A 184 -1.68 -7.41 -25.09
C PRO A 184 -3.05 -8.05 -25.37
N ALA A 185 -3.27 -9.30 -24.97
CA ALA A 185 -4.54 -9.99 -25.14
C ALA A 185 -5.66 -9.35 -24.29
N ALA A 186 -5.35 -9.01 -23.04
CA ALA A 186 -6.26 -8.29 -22.16
C ALA A 186 -6.65 -6.91 -22.70
N LEU A 187 -5.67 -6.11 -23.15
CA LEU A 187 -5.92 -4.80 -23.76
C LEU A 187 -6.78 -4.91 -25.02
N ALA A 188 -6.50 -5.88 -25.90
CA ALA A 188 -7.29 -6.08 -27.11
C ALA A 188 -8.75 -6.46 -26.79
N ALA A 189 -8.98 -7.29 -25.77
CA ALA A 189 -10.33 -7.64 -25.32
C ALA A 189 -11.06 -6.43 -24.71
N LEU A 190 -10.38 -5.65 -23.87
CA LEU A 190 -10.92 -4.45 -23.24
C LEU A 190 -11.35 -3.42 -24.30
N VAL A 191 -10.45 -3.08 -25.23
CA VAL A 191 -10.72 -2.06 -26.26
C VAL A 191 -11.87 -2.48 -27.18
N ARG A 192 -11.93 -3.75 -27.58
CA ARG A 192 -13.07 -4.27 -28.36
C ARG A 192 -14.39 -4.17 -27.60
N GLY A 193 -14.38 -4.39 -26.28
CA GLY A 193 -15.56 -4.28 -25.44
C GLY A 193 -16.03 -2.83 -25.23
N THR A 194 -15.12 -1.86 -25.27
CA THR A 194 -15.44 -0.43 -25.08
C THR A 194 -15.94 0.29 -26.32
N LEU A 195 -15.69 -0.26 -27.52
CA LEU A 195 -16.28 0.30 -28.73
C LEU A 195 -17.79 0.08 -28.67
N PRO A 196 -18.63 1.11 -28.87
CA PRO A 196 -20.06 0.90 -28.96
C PRO A 196 -20.29 -0.10 -30.09
N THR A 197 -20.79 -1.28 -29.75
CA THR A 197 -21.40 -2.17 -30.73
C THR A 197 -22.43 -1.31 -31.42
N VAL A 198 -22.17 -0.93 -32.68
CA VAL A 198 -23.19 -0.32 -33.53
C VAL A 198 -24.25 -1.39 -33.62
N ALA A 199 -25.22 -1.33 -32.71
CA ALA A 199 -26.44 -2.08 -32.82
C ALA A 199 -26.97 -1.65 -34.18
N THR A 200 -26.89 -2.56 -35.14
CA THR A 200 -27.68 -2.48 -36.36
C THR A 200 -29.11 -2.46 -35.88
N ALA A 201 -29.59 -1.25 -35.59
CA ALA A 201 -30.95 -0.99 -35.19
C ALA A 201 -31.80 -1.58 -36.30
N GLY A 202 -32.39 -2.74 -36.01
CA GLY A 202 -33.38 -3.37 -36.86
C GLY A 202 -34.36 -2.29 -37.26
N ARG A 203 -34.42 -2.06 -38.57
CA ARG A 203 -35.21 -1.05 -39.26
C ARG A 203 -36.70 -1.20 -38.91
N ARG A 204 -37.13 -0.74 -37.73
CA ARG A 204 -38.53 -0.53 -37.42
C ARG A 204 -38.92 0.79 -38.05
N ARG A 205 -39.44 0.69 -39.28
CA ARG A 205 -40.24 1.74 -39.92
C ARG A 205 -41.38 2.13 -39.00
N ARG A 206 -41.36 3.34 -38.45
CA ARG A 206 -42.56 4.13 -38.16
C ARG A 206 -42.30 5.58 -38.52
N ALA A 207 -43.22 6.13 -39.30
CA ALA A 207 -43.20 7.47 -39.89
C ALA A 207 -43.36 8.58 -38.81
N PRO A 208 -42.96 9.84 -39.13
CA PRO A 208 -43.16 11.02 -38.27
C PRO A 208 -44.54 11.67 -38.58
N PRO A 209 -44.94 12.85 -38.05
CA PRO A 209 -44.25 13.83 -37.19
C PRO A 209 -45.11 14.44 -36.03
N ALA A 210 -44.50 15.26 -35.17
CA ALA A 210 -45.06 16.56 -34.78
C ALA A 210 -44.00 17.38 -33.99
N VAL A 211 -43.62 18.50 -34.60
CA VAL A 211 -42.77 19.55 -34.04
C VAL A 211 -43.66 20.46 -33.20
N ALA A 212 -43.26 20.77 -31.96
CA ALA A 212 -43.74 21.92 -31.24
C ALA A 212 -42.54 22.65 -30.63
N ALA A 213 -42.16 23.73 -31.30
CA ALA A 213 -41.20 24.71 -30.83
C ALA A 213 -41.83 25.54 -29.70
N GLY A 214 -41.05 25.85 -28.66
CA GLY A 214 -41.41 26.77 -27.60
C GLY A 214 -40.18 27.58 -27.21
N LEU A 215 -40.09 28.78 -27.76
CA LEU A 215 -39.05 29.79 -27.58
C LEU A 215 -39.62 30.95 -26.74
N VAL A 216 -38.99 31.30 -25.61
CA VAL A 216 -39.07 32.62 -24.91
C VAL A 216 -37.78 32.74 -24.08
N ILE A 217 -36.71 33.47 -24.44
CA ILE A 217 -36.45 34.93 -24.49
C ILE A 217 -36.50 35.67 -23.12
N ALA A 218 -35.28 35.86 -22.57
CA ALA A 218 -34.66 37.10 -22.07
C ALA A 218 -35.00 37.76 -20.71
N THR A 219 -33.90 38.02 -19.96
CA THR A 219 -33.52 39.28 -19.24
C THR A 219 -34.38 39.67 -18.01
N ALA A 220 -33.91 40.30 -16.92
CA ALA A 220 -32.77 41.18 -16.70
C ALA A 220 -32.53 41.44 -15.18
N LEU A 221 -31.31 41.90 -14.86
CA LEU A 221 -30.94 42.99 -13.94
C LEU A 221 -31.16 42.93 -12.40
N VAL A 222 -30.02 43.12 -11.73
CA VAL A 222 -29.71 44.18 -10.73
C VAL A 222 -29.78 43.86 -9.23
N ALA A 223 -28.64 44.18 -8.63
CA ALA A 223 -28.29 44.25 -7.23
C ALA A 223 -29.09 45.28 -6.42
N ILE A 224 -29.26 45.01 -5.13
CA ILE A 224 -29.27 45.95 -3.98
C ILE A 224 -28.98 45.06 -2.75
N LEU A 225 -27.77 45.07 -2.17
CA LEU A 225 -27.26 45.98 -1.13
C LEU A 225 -28.08 46.01 0.18
N MET A 226 -27.51 45.33 1.19
CA MET A 226 -27.41 45.71 2.61
C MET A 226 -28.67 45.95 3.45
N ALA A 227 -28.77 45.19 4.56
CA ALA A 227 -28.76 45.72 5.93
C ALA A 227 -28.88 44.57 6.96
N LEU A 228 -27.86 44.40 7.82
CA LEU A 228 -27.91 44.52 9.30
C LEU A 228 -28.53 43.27 9.99
N ASP A 229 -27.97 42.59 11.00
CA ASP A 229 -27.06 42.89 12.12
C ASP A 229 -26.31 41.57 12.44
N GLY A 230 -25.12 41.50 13.01
CA GLY A 230 -24.53 42.28 14.09
C GLY A 230 -24.16 41.32 15.22
N HIS A 231 -22.88 40.90 15.29
CA HIS A 231 -22.05 40.95 16.50
C HIS A 231 -20.69 40.27 16.31
N PRO A 232 -19.58 40.93 16.67
CA PRO A 232 -18.25 40.34 16.72
C PRO A 232 -17.96 39.82 18.14
N THR A 233 -17.57 38.56 18.28
CA THR A 233 -16.82 38.10 19.46
C THR A 233 -15.37 37.86 19.08
N LYS A 234 -14.56 38.72 19.69
CA LYS A 234 -13.12 38.87 19.58
C LYS A 234 -12.49 37.86 20.54
N GLU A 235 -12.07 36.69 20.05
CA GLU A 235 -11.23 35.80 20.85
C GLU A 235 -9.75 36.15 20.68
N ARG A 236 -9.15 36.39 21.83
CA ARG A 236 -7.81 36.93 22.08
C ARG A 236 -6.81 35.76 22.02
N PRO A 237 -5.58 35.96 21.51
CA PRO A 237 -4.54 34.94 21.59
C PRO A 237 -4.05 34.88 23.04
N GLU A 238 -4.24 33.73 23.69
CA GLU A 238 -3.66 33.45 24.99
C GLU A 238 -2.32 32.72 24.80
N ALA A 239 -1.29 33.31 25.40
CA ALA A 239 0.09 32.84 25.41
C ALA A 239 0.22 31.54 26.24
N PRO A 240 1.25 30.72 25.96
CA PRO A 240 1.43 29.43 26.61
C PRO A 240 1.78 29.58 28.10
N PRO A 241 1.25 28.71 28.99
CA PRO A 241 1.72 28.67 30.36
C PRO A 241 3.11 28.05 30.46
N ALA A 242 3.81 28.52 31.49
CA ALA A 242 5.19 28.26 31.81
C ALA A 242 5.48 26.78 32.13
N LEU A 243 6.75 26.45 31.93
CA LEU A 243 7.42 25.24 32.40
C LEU A 243 7.14 25.02 33.88
N ALA A 244 6.45 23.92 34.21
CA ALA A 244 6.47 23.36 35.54
C ALA A 244 7.60 22.32 35.61
N GLU A 245 8.62 22.63 36.43
CA GLU A 245 9.59 21.67 36.92
C GLU A 245 8.85 20.51 37.58
N VAL A 246 9.10 19.29 37.10
CA VAL A 246 8.63 18.07 37.75
C VAL A 246 9.75 17.60 38.69
N ASP A 247 9.44 17.66 39.97
CA ASP A 247 10.29 17.24 41.08
C ASP A 247 10.88 15.84 40.87
N ALA A 248 12.19 15.76 41.14
CA ALA A 248 12.93 14.52 41.25
C ALA A 248 12.40 13.67 42.41
N VAL A 249 11.61 12.65 42.08
CA VAL A 249 11.27 11.58 43.03
C VAL A 249 12.53 10.75 43.30
N LYS A 250 13.15 11.03 44.44
CA LYS A 250 14.26 10.29 45.02
C LYS A 250 13.81 8.87 45.38
N ALA A 251 14.01 7.92 44.47
CA ALA A 251 13.76 6.51 44.74
C ALA A 251 14.74 5.99 45.80
N ARG A 252 14.17 5.46 46.87
CA ARG A 252 14.81 4.82 48.03
C ARG A 252 15.46 3.49 47.58
N PRO A 253 16.70 3.15 48.00
CA PRO A 253 17.31 1.88 47.61
C PRO A 253 16.59 0.73 48.32
N ALA A 254 16.00 -0.16 47.53
CA ALA A 254 15.54 -1.46 48.02
C ALA A 254 16.72 -2.44 47.99
N THR A 255 16.95 -3.04 49.15
CA THR A 255 17.93 -4.07 49.48
C THR A 255 17.90 -5.26 48.52
N LEU A 256 19.09 -5.67 48.06
CA LEU A 256 19.36 -6.88 47.29
C LEU A 256 19.11 -8.14 48.13
N PRO A 257 18.47 -9.18 47.57
CA PRO A 257 18.79 -10.56 47.88
C PRO A 257 19.92 -11.02 46.95
N ASP A 258 21.04 -11.41 47.57
CA ASP A 258 22.18 -12.06 46.94
C ASP A 258 21.80 -13.38 46.25
N GLY A 259 22.40 -13.62 45.08
CA GLY A 259 22.35 -14.90 44.35
C GLY A 259 22.05 -14.83 42.85
N GLY A 260 21.96 -13.63 42.26
CA GLY A 260 21.61 -13.46 40.86
C GLY A 260 22.75 -13.80 39.89
N ALA A 261 22.47 -14.69 38.94
CA ALA A 261 23.30 -14.88 37.75
C ALA A 261 23.62 -13.51 37.10
N PRO A 262 24.83 -13.35 36.50
CA PRO A 262 25.21 -12.08 35.90
C PRO A 262 24.15 -11.61 34.88
N PRO A 263 23.82 -10.31 34.86
CA PRO A 263 22.80 -9.78 33.96
C PRO A 263 23.18 -10.08 32.50
N PRO A 264 22.20 -10.39 31.64
CA PRO A 264 22.47 -10.77 30.25
C PRO A 264 23.16 -9.61 29.50
N GLY A 265 24.07 -9.95 28.59
CA GLY A 265 24.80 -8.96 27.80
C GLY A 265 23.94 -8.17 26.80
N VAL A 266 22.72 -8.64 26.55
CA VAL A 266 21.74 -8.07 25.61
C VAL A 266 20.37 -8.01 26.31
N GLU A 267 19.71 -6.87 26.20
CA GLU A 267 18.29 -6.74 26.51
C GLU A 267 17.45 -6.83 25.24
N VAL A 268 16.28 -7.48 25.33
CA VAL A 268 15.38 -7.70 24.21
C VAL A 268 13.99 -7.16 24.55
N GLU A 269 13.45 -6.35 23.66
CA GLU A 269 12.11 -5.77 23.77
C GLU A 269 11.28 -6.09 22.54
N GLU A 270 9.99 -6.36 22.72
CA GLU A 270 8.99 -6.37 21.66
C GLU A 270 8.67 -4.92 21.27
N LEU A 271 8.59 -4.65 19.97
CA LEU A 271 8.12 -3.40 19.40
C LEU A 271 6.70 -3.60 18.90
N VAL A 272 5.76 -2.82 19.43
CA VAL A 272 4.33 -3.06 19.28
C VAL A 272 3.65 -1.81 18.73
N ALA A 273 2.67 -2.00 17.84
CA ALA A 273 1.87 -0.91 17.32
C ALA A 273 0.97 -0.34 18.42
N PRO A 274 1.02 0.97 18.70
CA PRO A 274 0.08 1.58 19.64
C PRO A 274 -1.36 1.44 19.13
N ALA A 275 -2.33 1.56 20.03
CA ALA A 275 -3.75 1.47 19.68
C ALA A 275 -4.11 2.49 18.57
N GLY A 276 -4.81 2.01 17.53
CA GLY A 276 -5.16 2.82 16.36
C GLY A 276 -4.03 3.03 15.34
N SER A 277 -2.84 2.48 15.58
CA SER A 277 -1.72 2.48 14.64
C SER A 277 -1.58 1.14 13.92
N SER A 278 -0.52 0.99 13.12
CA SER A 278 -0.14 -0.25 12.47
C SER A 278 1.36 -0.44 12.50
N CYS A 279 1.82 -1.69 12.40
CA CYS A 279 3.24 -1.99 12.39
C CYS A 279 4.01 -1.37 11.23
N ARG A 280 3.32 -1.08 10.12
CA ARG A 280 3.87 -0.32 9.01
C ARG A 280 4.19 1.11 9.44
N ARG A 281 3.24 1.82 10.08
CA ARG A 281 3.46 3.20 10.55
C ARG A 281 4.60 3.27 11.57
N VAL A 282 4.68 2.29 12.46
CA VAL A 282 5.78 2.18 13.43
C VAL A 282 7.13 1.90 12.78
N ALA A 283 7.20 0.91 11.88
CA ALA A 283 8.45 0.53 11.22
C ALA A 283 9.09 1.65 10.39
N PHE A 284 8.25 2.56 9.88
CA PHE A 284 8.68 3.73 9.10
C PHE A 284 8.69 5.04 9.90
N GLY A 285 8.58 4.96 11.24
CA GLY A 285 8.76 6.10 12.14
C GLY A 285 7.62 7.14 12.10
N ALA A 286 6.46 6.80 11.55
CA ALA A 286 5.29 7.67 11.58
C ALA A 286 4.65 7.73 12.97
N ASP A 287 4.69 6.61 13.71
CA ASP A 287 4.27 6.54 15.11
C ASP A 287 5.36 5.84 15.94
N PRO A 288 5.57 6.21 17.22
CA PRO A 288 6.51 5.51 18.08
C PRO A 288 5.97 4.12 18.47
N PRO A 289 6.83 3.07 18.55
CA PRO A 289 6.43 1.78 19.08
C PRO A 289 6.16 1.83 20.59
N GLU A 290 5.16 1.07 21.04
CA GLU A 290 5.11 0.62 22.43
C GLU A 290 6.17 -0.47 22.63
N ARG A 291 6.88 -0.43 23.76
CA ARG A 291 7.99 -1.35 24.05
C ARG A 291 7.64 -2.24 25.22
N ARG A 292 7.79 -3.56 25.04
CA ARG A 292 7.56 -4.55 26.10
C ARG A 292 8.80 -5.41 26.29
N ALA A 293 9.36 -5.43 27.49
CA ALA A 293 10.52 -6.29 27.79
C ALA A 293 10.16 -7.77 27.61
N VAL A 294 11.04 -8.54 26.96
CA VAL A 294 10.89 -9.98 26.82
C VAL A 294 11.50 -10.66 28.06
N PRO A 295 10.70 -11.34 28.90
CA PRO A 295 11.24 -11.95 30.12
C PRO A 295 12.11 -13.17 29.79
N SER A 296 13.13 -13.40 30.62
CA SER A 296 13.93 -14.63 30.57
C SER A 296 13.11 -15.82 31.04
N GLU A 297 13.19 -16.93 30.31
CA GLU A 297 12.56 -18.21 30.67
C GLU A 297 13.55 -19.11 31.41
N ALA A 298 14.80 -19.14 30.94
CA ALA A 298 15.91 -19.84 31.57
C ALA A 298 17.23 -19.13 31.23
N SER A 299 18.35 -19.57 31.83
CA SER A 299 19.68 -19.05 31.48
C SER A 299 19.93 -19.22 29.97
N GLY A 300 20.18 -18.11 29.26
CA GLY A 300 20.42 -18.12 27.82
C GLY A 300 19.16 -18.26 26.94
N ARG A 301 17.95 -18.25 27.52
CA ARG A 301 16.69 -18.42 26.78
C ARG A 301 15.62 -17.43 27.22
N LEU A 302 15.00 -16.78 26.23
CA LEU A 302 13.90 -15.83 26.42
C LEU A 302 12.54 -16.49 26.18
N ARG A 303 11.52 -16.01 26.90
CA ARG A 303 10.13 -16.41 26.66
C ARG A 303 9.76 -16.07 25.22
N ALA A 304 9.16 -17.02 24.51
CA ALA A 304 8.72 -16.80 23.13
C ALA A 304 7.72 -15.64 23.01
N SER A 305 7.97 -14.74 22.05
CA SER A 305 7.04 -13.70 21.64
C SER A 305 5.94 -14.26 20.74
N ARG A 306 4.70 -13.80 20.98
CA ARG A 306 3.56 -14.18 20.15
C ARG A 306 3.47 -13.28 18.91
N LEU A 307 3.34 -13.89 17.73
CA LEU A 307 3.13 -13.24 16.44
C LEU A 307 1.69 -12.73 16.28
N ALA A 308 1.28 -11.87 17.20
CA ALA A 308 0.04 -11.13 17.08
C ALA A 308 0.16 -10.02 16.03
N SER A 309 -0.98 -9.51 15.54
CA SER A 309 -1.02 -8.49 14.48
C SER A 309 -0.34 -7.18 14.88
N ASP A 310 -0.31 -6.88 16.18
CA ASP A 310 0.29 -5.71 16.82
C ASP A 310 1.80 -5.86 17.08
N LEU A 311 2.38 -7.07 17.01
CA LEU A 311 3.83 -7.26 17.17
C LEU A 311 4.57 -6.86 15.89
N CYS A 312 5.23 -5.72 15.92
CA CYS A 312 5.86 -5.11 14.75
C CYS A 312 7.31 -5.50 14.57
N GLY A 313 8.01 -5.84 15.66
CA GLY A 313 9.44 -6.06 15.61
C GLY A 313 10.02 -6.39 16.97
N LEU A 314 11.34 -6.44 17.00
CA LEU A 314 12.14 -6.64 18.21
C LEU A 314 13.21 -5.56 18.26
N ALA A 315 13.52 -5.06 19.44
CA ALA A 315 14.66 -4.19 19.68
C ALA A 315 15.69 -4.90 20.57
N PHE A 316 16.96 -4.73 20.22
CA PHE A 316 18.08 -5.30 20.96
C PHE A 316 18.96 -4.17 21.48
N ARG A 317 19.17 -4.13 22.79
CA ARG A 317 20.04 -3.14 23.43
C ARG A 317 21.22 -3.84 24.08
N LEU A 318 22.43 -3.39 23.76
CA LEU A 318 23.64 -3.89 24.37
C LEU A 318 23.81 -3.23 25.74
N VAL A 319 23.96 -4.06 26.78
CA VAL A 319 24.14 -3.58 28.16
C VAL A 319 25.60 -3.19 28.42
N ARG A 320 26.54 -3.81 27.70
CA ARG A 320 27.98 -3.56 27.87
C ARG A 320 28.53 -2.61 26.78
N PRO A 321 29.23 -1.53 27.16
CA PRO A 321 29.92 -0.66 26.22
C PRO A 321 30.96 -1.43 25.39
N GLY A 322 31.12 -1.08 24.11
CA GLY A 322 32.12 -1.67 23.21
C GLY A 322 31.76 -3.06 22.67
N ALA A 323 30.69 -3.70 23.14
CA ALA A 323 30.18 -4.92 22.54
C ALA A 323 29.57 -4.65 21.15
N ARG A 324 29.54 -5.68 20.30
CA ARG A 324 28.82 -5.66 19.01
C ARG A 324 27.67 -6.66 19.06
N LEU A 325 26.55 -6.30 18.44
CA LEU A 325 25.39 -7.18 18.32
C LEU A 325 25.57 -8.10 17.10
N ALA A 326 25.48 -9.40 17.32
CA ALA A 326 25.33 -10.40 16.27
C ALA A 326 23.93 -11.00 16.34
N VAL A 327 23.24 -11.03 15.21
CA VAL A 327 21.88 -11.55 15.09
C VAL A 327 21.87 -12.68 14.07
N ASP A 328 21.18 -13.77 14.40
CA ASP A 328 21.04 -14.92 13.51
C ASP A 328 20.49 -14.51 12.13
N PRO A 329 21.04 -15.03 11.02
CA PRO A 329 20.59 -14.71 9.66
C PRO A 329 19.10 -14.95 9.42
N ALA A 330 18.48 -15.91 10.12
CA ALA A 330 17.07 -16.21 9.95
C ALA A 330 16.17 -15.07 10.44
N LEU A 331 16.54 -14.39 11.55
CA LEU A 331 15.84 -13.17 11.98
C LEU A 331 16.14 -12.00 11.03
N ALA A 332 17.39 -11.84 10.59
CA ALA A 332 17.74 -10.78 9.64
C ALA A 332 16.97 -10.91 8.31
N ALA A 333 16.75 -12.14 7.83
CA ALA A 333 15.96 -12.42 6.63
C ALA A 333 14.46 -12.15 6.83
N ALA A 334 13.94 -12.40 8.04
CA ALA A 334 12.54 -12.18 8.39
C ALA A 334 12.20 -10.71 8.69
N ALA A 335 13.20 -9.84 8.83
CA ALA A 335 13.05 -8.44 9.18
C ALA A 335 13.39 -7.48 8.02
N LEU A 336 12.93 -6.23 8.14
CA LEU A 336 13.46 -5.10 7.40
C LEU A 336 14.92 -4.84 7.81
N PRO A 337 15.72 -4.11 6.99
CA PRO A 337 17.06 -3.69 7.40
C PRO A 337 17.03 -3.03 8.78
N PRO A 338 17.96 -3.37 9.68
CA PRO A 338 17.89 -2.92 11.06
C PRO A 338 18.04 -1.40 11.17
N VAL A 339 17.23 -0.81 12.04
CA VAL A 339 17.22 0.65 12.30
C VAL A 339 17.74 0.89 13.70
N ARG A 340 18.57 1.93 13.89
CA ARG A 340 19.00 2.35 15.22
C ARG A 340 17.97 3.30 15.82
N LEU A 341 17.47 2.96 17.01
CA LEU A 341 16.55 3.78 17.78
C LEU A 341 17.30 4.89 18.56
N PRO A 342 16.62 5.96 19.01
CA PRO A 342 17.24 7.07 19.74
C PRO A 342 17.96 6.66 21.03
N ASP A 343 17.52 5.57 21.68
CA ASP A 343 18.13 5.01 22.89
C ASP A 343 19.34 4.10 22.59
N GLY A 344 19.76 4.02 21.32
CA GLY A 344 20.87 3.20 20.86
C GLY A 344 20.52 1.73 20.62
N ALA A 345 19.28 1.30 20.87
CA ALA A 345 18.85 -0.05 20.55
C ALA A 345 18.78 -0.28 19.04
N GLN A 346 19.01 -1.51 18.60
CA GLN A 346 18.89 -1.92 17.21
C GLN A 346 17.56 -2.62 16.98
N ALA A 347 16.67 -1.99 16.21
CA ALA A 347 15.34 -2.48 15.89
C ALA A 347 15.32 -3.32 14.62
N TYR A 348 14.65 -4.46 14.70
CA TYR A 348 14.38 -5.40 13.61
C TYR A 348 12.86 -5.52 13.44
N PHE A 349 12.30 -4.72 12.54
CA PHE A 349 10.87 -4.76 12.21
C PHE A 349 10.55 -5.96 11.32
N LEU A 350 9.57 -6.77 11.70
CA LEU A 350 9.21 -7.98 10.97
C LEU A 350 8.55 -7.63 9.63
N ARG A 351 8.93 -8.34 8.57
CA ARG A 351 8.23 -8.27 7.29
C ARG A 351 6.89 -8.96 7.42
N GLU A 352 5.86 -8.38 6.81
CA GLU A 352 4.50 -8.92 6.88
C GLU A 352 4.42 -10.36 6.35
N GLY A 353 5.11 -10.66 5.24
CA GLY A 353 5.19 -12.00 4.65
C GLY A 353 6.12 -12.99 5.37
N SER A 354 6.84 -12.56 6.41
CA SER A 354 7.80 -13.40 7.16
C SER A 354 7.36 -13.69 8.58
N ARG A 355 6.08 -13.41 8.93
CA ARG A 355 5.46 -13.72 10.23
C ARG A 355 5.15 -15.22 10.35
N GLN A 356 6.20 -15.99 10.62
CA GLN A 356 6.16 -17.43 10.81
C GLN A 356 6.91 -17.81 12.09
N ASN A 357 6.62 -19.03 12.59
CA ASN A 357 7.35 -19.56 13.74
C ASN A 357 8.85 -19.55 13.42
N LEU A 358 9.64 -18.92 14.28
CA LEU A 358 11.07 -18.71 14.06
C LEU A 358 11.78 -18.88 15.40
N VAL A 359 12.86 -19.66 15.42
CA VAL A 359 13.80 -19.71 16.55
C VAL A 359 15.10 -19.12 16.07
N TYR A 360 15.67 -18.20 16.85
CA TYR A 360 16.87 -17.49 16.46
C TYR A 360 17.72 -17.17 17.69
N VAL A 361 18.99 -16.85 17.43
CA VAL A 361 19.97 -16.49 18.46
C VAL A 361 20.42 -15.06 18.28
N VAL A 362 20.63 -14.37 19.39
CA VAL A 362 21.25 -13.05 19.45
C VAL A 362 22.43 -13.11 20.40
N GLN A 363 23.53 -12.49 20.01
CA GLN A 363 24.77 -12.54 20.77
C GLN A 363 25.43 -11.15 20.90
N ALA A 364 25.89 -10.83 22.11
CA ALA A 364 26.84 -9.74 22.34
C ALA A 364 28.28 -10.26 22.15
N LEU A 365 29.00 -9.72 21.17
CA LEU A 365 30.40 -10.03 20.92
C LEU A 365 31.28 -8.97 21.57
N SER A 366 32.14 -9.38 22.51
CA SER A 366 33.18 -8.52 23.07
C SER A 366 34.39 -8.42 22.14
N GLU A 367 35.06 -7.27 22.09
CA GLU A 367 36.32 -7.10 21.36
C GLU A 367 37.45 -8.01 21.88
N ALA A 368 37.35 -8.48 23.13
CA ALA A 368 38.31 -9.42 23.73
C ALA A 368 38.13 -10.89 23.32
N GLY A 369 37.17 -11.21 22.43
CA GLY A 369 37.10 -12.50 21.74
C GLY A 369 36.62 -13.72 22.55
N VAL A 370 36.34 -13.58 23.85
CA VAL A 370 35.77 -14.68 24.67
C VAL A 370 34.27 -14.45 24.88
N PRO A 371 33.39 -15.15 24.14
CA PRO A 371 31.95 -15.08 24.36
C PRO A 371 31.56 -15.81 25.67
N SER A 372 30.84 -15.14 26.57
CA SER A 372 30.21 -15.78 27.72
C SER A 372 28.88 -16.42 27.33
N ALA A 373 28.45 -17.47 28.04
CA ALA A 373 27.12 -18.06 27.88
C ALA A 373 25.99 -17.04 28.18
N SER A 374 26.24 -16.07 29.05
CA SER A 374 25.32 -14.94 29.35
C SER A 374 25.16 -13.96 28.19
N ASP A 375 25.99 -14.08 27.15
CA ASP A 375 26.04 -13.16 26.02
C ASP A 375 25.27 -13.67 24.83
N ARG A 376 24.82 -14.93 24.87
CA ARG A 376 24.05 -15.60 23.83
C ARG A 376 22.65 -15.87 24.35
N LEU A 377 21.65 -15.31 23.68
CA LEU A 377 20.24 -15.49 24.00
C LEU A 377 19.53 -16.20 22.84
N GLU A 378 18.87 -17.31 23.13
CA GLU A 378 17.90 -17.94 22.24
C GLU A 378 16.52 -17.33 22.47
N HIS A 379 15.84 -16.98 21.40
CA HIS A 379 14.46 -16.48 21.43
C HIS A 379 13.64 -17.08 20.29
N ALA A 380 12.32 -17.10 20.46
CA ALA A 380 11.40 -17.66 19.49
C ALA A 380 10.21 -16.74 19.22
N LEU A 381 9.79 -16.66 17.96
CA LEU A 381 8.51 -16.12 17.52
C LEU A 381 7.54 -17.27 17.30
N ARG A 382 6.33 -17.18 17.85
CA ARG A 382 5.30 -18.24 17.73
C ARG A 382 3.93 -17.64 17.42
N ARG A 383 3.15 -18.27 16.54
CA ARG A 383 1.76 -17.87 16.24
C ARG A 383 0.81 -18.07 17.43
#